data_AF-A0A8S0WMC6-F1
#
_entry.id   AF-A0A8S0WMC6-F1
#
_cell.length_a   1.000
_cell.length_b   1.000
_cell.length_c   1.000
_cell.angle_alpha   90.00
_cell.angle_beta   90.00
_cell.angle_gamma   90.00
#
_symmetry.space_group_name_H-M   'P 1'
#
loop_
_entity.id
_entity.type
_entity.pdbx_description
1 polymer ?
#
loop_
_entity_poly.entity_id
_entity_poly.type
_entity_poly.pdbx_seq_one_letter_code
_entity_poly.pdbx_strand_id
1 'polypeptide(L)'
;MSDGTIRTALKSLGLDSDVMTVHGFRTTASTLLNEQGWSPDAIERQLAHAPRDAVRAAYNRAQYLDERRRMMQSWADYLDSLKKAQK
;
A
#
# COMPACT_ATOMS: atom_id res chain seq x y z
N MET A 1 7.28 -10.15 -9.95
CA MET A 1 8.30 -10.41 -8.90
C MET A 1 7.74 -11.45 -7.95
N SER A 2 8.53 -12.41 -7.47
CA SER A 2 8.06 -13.40 -6.50
C SER A 2 8.20 -12.87 -5.07
N ASP A 3 7.39 -13.39 -4.15
CA ASP A 3 7.50 -13.07 -2.72
C ASP A 3 8.89 -13.41 -2.15
N GLY A 4 9.54 -14.44 -2.69
CA GLY A 4 10.91 -14.82 -2.32
C GLY A 4 11.93 -13.75 -2.65
N THR A 5 11.83 -13.10 -3.83
CA THR A 5 12.74 -12.03 -4.23
C THR A 5 12.66 -10.83 -3.29
N ILE A 6 11.45 -10.39 -2.94
CA ILE A 6 11.26 -9.22 -2.07
C ILE A 6 11.72 -9.55 -0.64
N ARG A 7 11.45 -10.77 -0.16
CA ARG A 7 11.91 -11.21 1.17
C ARG A 7 13.44 -11.19 1.28
N THR A 8 14.15 -11.69 0.27
CA THR A 8 15.63 -11.65 0.25
C THR A 8 16.15 -10.20 0.25
N ALA A 9 15.50 -9.31 -0.51
CA ALA A 9 15.86 -7.90 -0.52
C ALA A 9 15.67 -7.25 0.87
N LEU A 10 14.55 -7.52 1.55
CA LEU A 10 14.31 -7.00 2.91
C LEU A 10 15.35 -7.51 3.91
N LYS A 11 15.69 -8.80 3.86
CA LYS A 11 16.78 -9.37 4.68
C LYS A 11 18.12 -8.70 4.43
N SER A 12 18.44 -8.38 3.18
CA SER A 12 19.70 -7.67 2.85
C SER A 12 19.76 -6.25 3.42
N LEU A 13 18.62 -5.66 3.75
CA LEU A 13 18.50 -4.36 4.43
C LEU A 13 18.51 -4.50 5.96
N GLY A 14 18.74 -5.70 6.51
CA GLY A 14 18.67 -5.98 7.94
C GLY A 14 17.25 -6.06 8.50
N LEU A 15 16.24 -6.14 7.63
CA LEU A 15 14.83 -6.31 8.03
C LEU A 15 14.48 -7.80 7.96
N ASP A 16 14.74 -8.50 9.06
CA ASP A 16 14.32 -9.87 9.24
C ASP A 16 12.80 -9.99 9.37
N SER A 17 12.28 -11.21 9.15
CA SER A 17 10.83 -11.45 9.04
C SER A 17 10.05 -11.25 10.34
N ASP A 18 10.74 -11.24 11.49
CA ASP A 18 10.21 -10.89 12.80
C ASP A 18 10.10 -9.38 13.01
N VAL A 19 10.94 -8.60 12.32
CA VAL A 19 10.91 -7.13 12.33
C VAL A 19 9.86 -6.61 11.34
N MET A 20 9.91 -7.06 10.09
CA MET A 20 9.00 -6.57 9.05
C MET A 20 8.87 -7.56 7.87
N THR A 21 7.68 -7.63 7.29
CA THR A 21 7.42 -8.43 6.09
C THR A 21 6.76 -7.60 4.99
N VAL A 22 6.76 -8.11 3.75
CA VAL A 22 6.02 -7.50 2.63
C VAL A 22 4.54 -7.32 2.98
N HIS A 23 3.94 -8.29 3.66
CA HIS A 23 2.56 -8.17 4.11
C HIS A 23 2.42 -7.08 5.19
N GLY A 24 3.36 -7.01 6.15
CA GLY A 24 3.41 -5.95 7.16
C GLY A 24 3.48 -4.54 6.55
N PHE A 25 4.28 -4.35 5.49
CA PHE A 25 4.30 -3.09 4.74
C PHE A 25 2.95 -2.74 4.11
N ARG A 26 2.28 -3.72 3.50
CA ARG A 26 0.93 -3.51 2.92
C ARG A 26 -0.09 -3.15 3.98
N THR A 27 -0.08 -3.85 5.12
CA THR A 27 -0.98 -3.55 6.24
C THR A 27 -0.74 -2.14 6.78
N THR A 28 0.52 -1.77 7.00
CA THR A 28 0.89 -0.43 7.49
C THR A 28 0.43 0.67 6.53
N ALA A 29 0.71 0.50 5.23
CA ALA A 29 0.27 1.46 4.22
C ALA A 29 -1.26 1.56 4.14
N SER A 30 -1.97 0.44 4.19
CA SER A 30 -3.44 0.43 4.19
C SER A 30 -4.02 1.20 5.37
N THR A 31 -3.53 0.94 6.59
CA THR A 31 -3.99 1.64 7.80
C THR A 31 -3.77 3.14 7.68
N LEU A 32 -2.56 3.57 7.35
CA LEU A 32 -2.23 5.01 7.26
C LEU A 32 -3.04 5.72 6.17
N LEU A 33 -3.26 5.08 5.02
CA LEU A 33 -4.07 5.68 3.95
C LEU A 33 -5.55 5.78 4.33
N ASN A 34 -6.09 4.83 5.09
CA ASN A 34 -7.43 4.94 5.65
C ASN A 34 -7.52 6.08 6.68
N GLU A 35 -6.52 6.23 7.55
CA GLU A 35 -6.47 7.32 8.54
C GLU A 35 -6.35 8.71 7.89
N GLN A 36 -5.72 8.78 6.71
CA GLN A 36 -5.66 10.00 5.89
C GLN A 36 -6.97 10.30 5.14
N GLY A 37 -7.98 9.42 5.22
CA GLY A 37 -9.30 9.63 4.63
C GLY A 37 -9.41 9.32 3.13
N TRP A 38 -8.48 8.56 2.56
CA TRP A 38 -8.57 8.11 1.17
C TRP A 38 -9.71 7.09 0.98
N SER A 39 -10.27 7.01 -0.23
CA SER A 39 -11.31 6.03 -0.54
C SER A 39 -10.83 4.59 -0.30
N PRO A 40 -11.57 3.77 0.47
CA PRO A 40 -11.25 2.36 0.63
C PRO A 40 -11.17 1.61 -0.70
N ASP A 41 -11.99 1.98 -1.70
CA ASP A 41 -11.94 1.34 -3.01
C ASP A 41 -10.62 1.64 -3.75
N ALA A 42 -10.12 2.87 -3.64
CA ALA A 42 -8.86 3.25 -4.24
C ALA A 42 -7.68 2.54 -3.56
N ILE A 43 -7.73 2.41 -2.23
CA ILE A 43 -6.73 1.67 -1.43
C ILE A 43 -6.70 0.19 -1.83
N GLU A 44 -7.84 -0.49 -1.82
CA GLU A 44 -7.94 -1.92 -2.16
C GLU A 44 -7.47 -2.19 -3.60
N ARG A 45 -7.82 -1.30 -4.55
CA ARG A 45 -7.31 -1.38 -5.93
C ARG A 45 -5.80 -1.19 -6.00
N GLN A 46 -5.22 -0.30 -5.19
CA GLN A 46 -3.77 -0.09 -5.14
C GLN A 46 -3.04 -1.29 -4.54
N LEU A 47 -3.66 -2.00 -3.60
CA LEU A 47 -3.16 -3.24 -3.01
C LEU A 47 -3.37 -4.47 -3.91
N ALA A 48 -3.96 -4.28 -5.10
CA ALA A 48 -4.33 -5.34 -6.04
C ALA A 48 -5.28 -6.39 -5.44
N HIS A 49 -6.12 -5.98 -4.50
CA HIS A 49 -7.14 -6.85 -3.92
C HIS A 49 -8.36 -6.97 -4.84
N ALA A 50 -8.95 -8.16 -4.82
CA ALA A 50 -10.24 -8.41 -5.47
C ALA A 50 -11.37 -7.90 -4.55
N PRO A 51 -12.44 -7.30 -5.10
CA PRO A 51 -13.58 -6.91 -4.28
C PRO A 51 -14.21 -8.13 -3.61
N ARG A 52 -14.53 -8.01 -2.32
CA ARG A 52 -15.15 -9.10 -1.54
C ARG A 52 -16.63 -9.29 -1.86
N ASP A 53 -17.31 -8.22 -2.28
CA ASP A 53 -18.72 -8.24 -2.66
C ASP A 53 -18.86 -8.49 -4.17
N ALA A 54 -19.39 -9.66 -4.52
CA ALA A 54 -19.57 -10.11 -5.91
C ALA A 54 -20.61 -9.27 -6.67
N VAL A 55 -21.67 -8.79 -6.00
CA VAL A 55 -22.69 -7.94 -6.61
C VAL A 55 -22.07 -6.60 -6.96
N ARG A 56 -21.38 -5.99 -6.00
CA ARG A 56 -20.68 -4.71 -6.24
C ARG A 56 -19.60 -4.84 -7.30
N ALA A 57 -18.85 -5.95 -7.32
CA ALA A 57 -17.83 -6.23 -8.34
C ALA A 57 -18.41 -6.31 -9.76
N ALA A 58 -19.64 -6.82 -9.93
CA ALA A 58 -20.27 -6.94 -11.24
C ALA A 58 -20.50 -5.57 -11.90
N TYR A 59 -20.80 -4.55 -11.10
CA TYR A 59 -21.12 -3.20 -11.59
C TYR A 59 -19.94 -2.22 -11.48
N ASN A 60 -19.13 -2.33 -10.43
CA ASN A 60 -18.05 -1.38 -10.19
C ASN A 60 -16.74 -1.79 -10.91
N ARG A 61 -16.62 -1.33 -12.14
CA ARG A 61 -15.40 -1.47 -12.96
C ARG A 61 -14.43 -0.30 -12.84
N ALA A 62 -14.73 0.68 -11.98
CA ALA A 62 -13.91 1.87 -11.84
C ALA A 62 -12.49 1.52 -11.37
N GLN A 63 -11.51 2.18 -11.98
CA GLN A 63 -10.08 1.99 -11.69
C GLN A 63 -9.54 3.01 -10.68
N TYR A 64 -10.29 4.10 -10.44
CA TYR A 64 -9.93 5.19 -9.54
C TYR A 64 -8.54 5.78 -9.82
N LEU A 65 -8.12 5.83 -11.09
CA LEU A 65 -6.72 6.16 -11.44
C LEU A 65 -6.30 7.55 -10.95
N ASP A 66 -7.15 8.57 -11.08
CA ASP A 66 -6.80 9.93 -10.65
C ASP A 66 -6.67 10.04 -9.14
N GLU A 67 -7.56 9.38 -8.39
CA GLU A 67 -7.47 9.32 -6.94
C GLU A 67 -6.24 8.53 -6.49
N ARG A 68 -5.98 7.35 -7.11
CA ARG A 68 -4.80 6.54 -6.81
C ARG A 68 -3.49 7.28 -7.09
N ARG A 69 -3.42 8.10 -8.14
CA ARG A 69 -2.24 8.94 -8.41
C ARG A 69 -2.01 9.94 -7.29
N ARG A 70 -3.05 10.69 -6.88
CA ARG A 70 -2.95 11.65 -5.77
C ARG A 70 -2.59 10.96 -4.45
N MET A 71 -3.22 9.82 -4.18
CA MET A 71 -2.96 9.00 -3.00
C MET A 71 -1.50 8.54 -2.93
N MET A 72 -0.96 8.02 -4.04
CA MET A 72 0.44 7.59 -4.09
C MET A 72 1.42 8.75 -4.00
N GLN A 73 1.07 9.94 -4.50
CA GLN A 73 1.88 11.14 -4.29
C GLN A 73 1.88 11.55 -2.81
N SER A 74 0.71 11.61 -2.17
CA SER A 74 0.60 11.90 -0.72
C SER A 74 1.39 10.90 0.12
N TRP A 75 1.37 9.62 -0.26
CA TRP A 75 2.19 8.59 0.38
C TRP A 75 3.69 8.85 0.22
N ALA A 76 4.14 9.19 -0.98
CA ALA A 76 5.54 9.53 -1.24
C ALA A 76 5.98 10.77 -0.42
N ASP A 77 5.15 11.81 -0.39
CA ASP A 77 5.41 13.03 0.36
C ASP A 77 5.53 12.75 1.87
N TYR A 78 4.68 11.87 2.41
CA TYR A 78 4.77 11.41 3.79
C TYR A 78 6.10 10.71 4.07
N LEU A 79 6.52 9.76 3.23
CA LEU A 79 7.80 9.06 3.40
C LEU A 79 9.00 10.02 3.31
N ASP A 80 8.95 10.99 2.40
CA ASP A 80 9.98 12.02 2.28
C ASP A 80 10.01 12.92 3.53
N SER A 81 8.86 13.22 4.13
CA SER A 81 8.80 13.97 5.38
C SER A 81 9.49 13.24 6.54
N LEU A 82 9.26 11.92 6.68
CA LEU A 82 9.89 11.09 7.70
C LEU A 82 11.40 11.02 7.52
N LYS A 83 11.85 10.83 6.27
CA LYS A 83 13.27 10.80 5.92
C LYS A 83 13.97 12.12 6.23
N LYS A 84 13.31 13.25 6.01
CA LYS A 84 13.84 14.58 6.37
C LYS A 84 13.90 14.78 7.88
N ALA A 85 12.89 14.33 8.61
CA ALA A 85 12.82 14.44 10.07
C ALA A 85 13.86 13.57 10.81
N GLN A 86 14.42 12.55 10.15
CA GLN A 86 15.46 11.69 10.70
C GLN A 86 16.89 12.27 10.59
N LYS A 87 17.05 13.40 9.87
CA LYS A 87 18.33 14.10 9.73
C LYS A 87 18.42 15.27 10.71
#